data_AF-A0A239MM16-F1
#
_entry.id   AF-A0A239MM16-F1
#
_cell.length_a   1.000
_cell.length_b   1.000
_cell.length_c   1.000
_cell.angle_alpha   90.00
_cell.angle_beta   90.00
_cell.angle_gamma   90.00
#
_symmetry.space_group_name_H-M   'P 1'
#
loop_
_entity.id
_entity.type
_entity.pdbx_description
1 polymer ?
#
loop_
_entity_poly.entity_id
_entity_poly.type
_entity_poly.pdbx_seq_one_letter_code
_entity_poly.pdbx_strand_id
1 'polypeptide(L)'
;MRRLVSVAVGTVLLFVMGSVPVAAAPTRSESSVESSSPVTDVAASVVSVFAPLPPDSLPHPPECDYLSYLRWRSVDGPADSAEADRILVAQPGIFEGAGAFESVARNTVSAAAAAGSHIEFWALDRRSNCLEDHTGTQAALAANDLSVASDYYYGGSEIEGRTFAGFADGAATTWLANQGLEQTLRDQYDLLRIELPDQQVRKEKVLCGGHSLGGFVTGYFAEWDFDGDPATLDDAGFNQCAGYFALDTIVKAGTPPVVRGIPDLELPAAIADPLADLTGRLDTALPVLRLPAVINPETTNLLALAGVAARIDPDGVNGLVDVLPHNTNIDATLRVLLSKDAAMAATGSPSVRSLYATNDAVLGALLDDNSQPFGFLQASVGFIGPQPVVDKAFPTLPGMESLPVIGSTLGDARKAAPAVYGDPNVVYTWNDYDRLDASEQTLRYTDPSSEVTSISQLARSLAEPPLDFTEWYFPTALTFDLTQSGSTAIREHRLHRDGVDRNPILTLQGSGGIDLPPSGHPGDRPIVVQGYNHLDVLHCRTRAEQRSTRGRQHRARAVRR
;
A
#
# COMPACT_ATOMS: atom_id res chain seq x y z
N MET A 1 -0.74 58.95 65.07
CA MET A 1 -0.52 58.75 63.61
C MET A 1 0.86 59.27 63.24
N ARG A 2 1.85 58.38 63.09
CA ARG A 2 3.18 58.65 62.52
C ARG A 2 3.48 57.52 61.55
N ARG A 3 3.60 57.85 60.26
CA ARG A 3 3.92 56.92 59.17
C ARG A 3 5.44 56.81 59.06
N LEU A 4 5.96 55.58 59.14
CA LEU A 4 7.29 55.22 58.66
C LEU A 4 7.18 54.76 57.20
N VAL A 5 8.01 55.33 56.35
CA VAL A 5 8.24 54.87 54.97
C VAL A 5 9.48 54.00 55.01
N SER A 6 9.36 52.72 54.62
CA SER A 6 10.49 51.82 54.41
C SER A 6 10.71 51.65 52.90
N VAL A 7 11.94 51.89 52.46
CA VAL A 7 12.40 51.69 51.09
C VAL A 7 12.90 50.25 50.95
N ALA A 8 12.34 49.49 50.02
CA ALA A 8 12.80 48.16 49.66
C ALA A 8 13.63 48.22 48.37
N VAL A 9 14.88 47.77 48.43
CA VAL A 9 15.78 47.62 47.28
C VAL A 9 15.62 46.19 46.75
N GLY A 10 15.12 46.05 45.53
CA GLY A 10 14.98 44.75 44.85
C GLY A 10 16.26 44.33 44.15
N THR A 11 16.75 43.13 44.45
CA THR A 11 17.85 42.46 43.74
C THR A 11 17.26 41.56 42.65
N VAL A 12 17.57 41.84 41.39
CA VAL A 12 17.17 41.00 40.24
C VAL A 12 18.24 39.92 40.05
N LEU A 13 17.88 38.65 40.29
CA LEU A 13 18.67 37.50 39.84
C LEU A 13 18.32 37.19 38.39
N LEU A 14 19.28 37.38 37.48
CA LEU A 14 19.20 36.85 36.12
C LEU A 14 19.53 35.35 36.14
N PHE A 15 18.54 34.52 35.81
CA PHE A 15 18.75 33.13 35.44
C PHE A 15 19.26 33.09 34.00
N VAL A 16 20.52 32.72 33.82
CA VAL A 16 21.07 32.34 32.51
C VAL A 16 20.63 30.90 32.24
N MET A 17 19.59 30.72 31.43
CA MET A 17 19.28 29.40 30.88
C MET A 17 20.35 29.06 29.84
N GLY A 18 21.21 28.10 30.16
CA GLY A 18 22.12 27.51 29.18
C GLY A 18 21.31 26.77 28.12
N SER A 19 21.46 27.18 26.87
CA SER A 19 20.97 26.43 25.72
C SER A 19 21.67 25.06 25.70
N VAL A 20 20.92 24.00 25.95
CA VAL A 20 21.37 22.64 25.68
C VAL A 20 21.55 22.54 24.16
N PRO A 21 22.71 22.08 23.65
CA PRO A 21 22.86 21.86 22.22
C PRO A 21 21.87 20.79 21.77
N VAL A 22 20.97 21.16 20.86
CA VAL A 22 20.12 20.21 20.13
C VAL A 22 21.09 19.31 19.35
N ALA A 23 21.10 18.01 19.67
CA ALA A 23 21.87 17.04 18.90
C ALA A 23 21.39 17.12 17.43
N ALA A 24 22.33 17.16 16.48
CA ALA A 24 21.99 17.09 15.07
C ALA A 24 21.15 15.83 14.83
N ALA A 25 20.01 15.99 14.15
CA ALA A 25 19.15 14.85 13.83
C ALA A 25 19.95 13.82 13.01
N PRO A 26 19.77 12.51 13.25
CA PRO A 26 20.53 11.49 12.54
C PRO A 26 20.24 11.57 11.04
N THR A 27 21.28 11.56 10.21
CA THR A 27 21.14 11.62 8.75
C THR A 27 20.59 10.32 8.16
N ARG A 28 20.71 9.21 8.90
CA ARG A 28 20.17 7.89 8.58
C ARG A 28 19.88 7.12 9.88
N SER A 29 18.73 6.46 9.94
CA SER A 29 18.39 5.48 10.98
C SER A 29 17.94 4.16 10.36
N GLU A 30 18.19 3.06 11.07
CA GLU A 30 17.71 1.73 10.68
C GLU A 30 17.23 0.99 11.92
N SER A 31 16.00 0.51 11.90
CA SER A 31 15.38 -0.25 12.99
C SER A 31 14.93 -1.62 12.48
N SER A 32 15.22 -2.68 13.24
CA SER A 32 14.76 -4.02 12.89
C SER A 32 13.25 -4.14 13.00
N VAL A 33 12.63 -4.84 12.05
CA VAL A 33 11.21 -5.18 12.08
C VAL A 33 11.05 -6.59 12.61
N GLU A 34 10.33 -6.72 13.73
CA GLU A 34 9.89 -8.03 14.21
C GLU A 34 8.77 -8.55 13.31
N SER A 35 8.82 -9.85 12.98
CA SER A 35 7.75 -10.47 12.23
C SER A 35 7.61 -11.94 12.62
N SER A 36 6.38 -12.41 12.60
CA SER A 36 6.05 -13.83 12.77
C SER A 36 6.13 -14.64 11.47
N SER A 37 6.66 -14.06 10.40
CA SER A 37 6.80 -14.73 9.10
C SER A 37 7.44 -16.12 9.25
N PRO A 38 6.93 -17.16 8.56
CA PRO A 38 7.59 -18.46 8.52
C PRO A 38 8.91 -18.44 7.73
N VAL A 39 9.21 -17.35 6.99
CA VAL A 39 10.46 -17.14 6.26
C VAL A 39 11.48 -16.44 7.18
N THR A 40 12.18 -17.24 7.98
CA THR A 40 13.06 -16.77 9.07
C THR A 40 14.51 -16.52 8.63
N ASP A 41 14.90 -16.93 7.42
CA ASP A 41 16.21 -16.68 6.81
C ASP A 41 16.32 -15.27 6.18
N VAL A 42 15.30 -14.43 6.39
CA VAL A 42 15.24 -13.04 5.92
C VAL A 42 15.06 -12.08 7.09
N ALA A 43 15.97 -11.13 7.22
CA ALA A 43 15.85 -10.00 8.13
C ALA A 43 15.10 -8.84 7.44
N ALA A 44 14.26 -8.14 8.20
CA ALA A 44 13.57 -6.93 7.76
C ALA A 44 13.96 -5.74 8.64
N SER A 45 14.08 -4.56 8.05
CA SER A 45 14.31 -3.29 8.75
C SER A 45 13.56 -2.14 8.09
N VAL A 46 13.20 -1.12 8.87
CA VAL A 46 12.85 0.20 8.33
C VAL A 46 14.14 1.00 8.28
N VAL A 47 14.44 1.58 7.12
CA VAL A 47 15.51 2.55 6.96
C VAL A 47 14.87 3.90 6.69
N SER A 48 15.34 4.94 7.39
CA SER A 48 14.94 6.33 7.15
C SER A 48 16.18 7.18 6.93
N VAL A 49 16.16 8.02 5.90
CA VAL A 49 17.25 8.93 5.53
C VAL A 49 16.75 10.37 5.50
N PHE A 50 17.58 11.30 5.98
CA PHE A 50 17.26 12.72 5.89
C PHE A 50 17.47 13.22 4.46
N ALA A 51 16.38 13.62 3.82
CA ALA A 51 16.33 14.14 2.45
C ALA A 51 15.26 15.24 2.40
N PRO A 52 15.60 16.46 2.84
CA PRO A 52 14.62 17.50 3.07
C PRO A 52 13.95 17.95 1.78
N LEU A 53 12.69 18.37 1.90
CA LEU A 53 11.96 18.96 0.79
C LEU A 53 12.66 20.25 0.29
N PRO A 54 12.42 20.66 -0.97
CA PRO A 54 12.97 21.90 -1.51
C PRO A 54 12.70 23.12 -0.59
N PRO A 55 13.62 24.10 -0.48
CA PRO A 55 13.50 25.23 0.45
C PRO A 55 12.24 26.09 0.28
N ASP A 56 11.62 26.06 -0.90
CA ASP A 56 10.40 26.76 -1.27
C ASP A 56 9.12 25.92 -1.07
N SER A 57 9.25 24.72 -0.49
CA SER A 57 8.13 23.86 -0.16
C SER A 57 7.19 24.52 0.84
N LEU A 58 5.90 24.20 0.71
CA LEU A 58 4.87 24.63 1.65
C LEU A 58 5.16 24.10 3.07
N PRO A 59 4.67 24.77 4.13
CA PRO A 59 4.87 24.31 5.50
C PRO A 59 4.38 22.86 5.69
N HIS A 60 5.24 22.02 6.26
CA HIS A 60 5.01 20.60 6.48
C HIS A 60 5.65 20.16 7.81
N PRO A 61 5.26 19.00 8.37
CA PRO A 61 5.89 18.44 9.56
C PRO A 61 7.37 18.08 9.30
N PRO A 62 8.29 18.32 10.25
CA PRO A 62 9.72 17.98 10.07
C PRO A 62 9.99 16.51 9.81
N GLU A 63 9.10 15.61 10.24
CA GLU A 63 9.18 14.18 9.98
C GLU A 63 9.08 13.87 8.48
N CYS A 64 8.43 14.74 7.71
CA CYS A 64 8.26 14.63 6.26
C CYS A 64 9.50 15.08 5.46
N ASP A 65 10.57 15.55 6.13
CA ASP A 65 11.90 15.75 5.53
C ASP A 65 12.72 14.45 5.46
N TYR A 66 12.16 13.33 5.91
CA TYR A 66 12.77 12.01 5.82
C TYR A 66 12.11 11.18 4.71
N LEU A 67 12.94 10.36 4.06
CA LEU A 67 12.49 9.30 3.18
C LEU A 67 12.69 7.97 3.87
N SER A 68 11.69 7.10 3.81
CA SER A 68 11.73 5.78 4.44
C SER A 68 11.54 4.67 3.41
N TYR A 69 12.04 3.48 3.75
CA TYR A 69 11.76 2.26 3.00
C TYR A 69 11.86 1.04 3.92
N LEU A 70 11.09 -0.01 3.59
CA LEU A 70 11.29 -1.32 4.18
C LEU A 70 12.36 -2.08 3.40
N ARG A 71 13.35 -2.61 4.12
CA ARG A 71 14.47 -3.36 3.59
C ARG A 71 14.37 -4.81 4.02
N TRP A 72 14.39 -5.73 3.06
CA TRP A 72 14.54 -7.16 3.30
C TRP A 72 15.84 -7.69 2.73
N ARG A 73 16.59 -8.44 3.54
CA ARG A 73 17.85 -9.07 3.14
C ARG A 73 18.01 -10.45 3.77
N SER A 74 18.80 -11.31 3.12
CA SER A 74 19.18 -12.60 3.70
C SER A 74 19.93 -12.38 5.02
N VAL A 75 19.64 -13.19 6.04
CA VAL A 75 20.37 -13.13 7.33
C VAL A 75 21.87 -13.41 7.14
N ASP A 76 22.19 -14.32 6.24
CA ASP A 76 23.57 -14.69 5.86
C ASP A 76 24.15 -13.79 4.74
N GLY A 77 23.35 -12.82 4.25
CA GLY A 77 23.78 -11.87 3.23
C GLY A 77 24.61 -10.72 3.83
N PRO A 78 25.23 -9.89 2.97
CA PRO A 78 25.97 -8.72 3.43
C PRO A 78 25.07 -7.75 4.21
N ALA A 79 25.68 -7.01 5.13
CA ALA A 79 24.99 -5.96 5.87
C ALA A 79 25.00 -4.62 5.12
N ASP A 80 26.02 -4.37 4.29
CA ASP A 80 26.10 -3.21 3.40
C ASP A 80 25.35 -3.53 2.11
N SER A 81 24.37 -2.70 1.77
CA SER A 81 23.57 -2.85 0.56
C SER A 81 24.42 -2.79 -0.71
N ALA A 82 25.50 -2.01 -0.72
CA ALA A 82 26.40 -1.93 -1.87
C ALA A 82 27.12 -3.26 -2.15
N GLU A 83 27.21 -4.15 -1.17
CA GLU A 83 27.80 -5.50 -1.31
C GLU A 83 26.79 -6.55 -1.77
N ALA A 84 25.48 -6.27 -1.74
CA ALA A 84 24.46 -7.17 -2.26
C ALA A 84 24.69 -7.48 -3.76
N ASP A 85 24.27 -8.65 -4.21
CA ASP A 85 24.37 -9.03 -5.61
C ASP A 85 23.46 -8.17 -6.48
N ARG A 86 22.22 -7.94 -6.00
CA ARG A 86 21.20 -7.10 -6.62
C ARG A 86 20.33 -6.44 -5.55
N ILE A 87 19.73 -5.31 -5.89
CA ILE A 87 18.79 -4.59 -5.02
C ILE A 87 17.54 -4.32 -5.85
N LEU A 88 16.40 -4.88 -5.46
CA LEU A 88 15.11 -4.58 -6.07
C LEU A 88 14.51 -3.39 -5.34
N VAL A 89 14.15 -2.33 -6.05
CA VAL A 89 13.56 -1.12 -5.49
C VAL A 89 12.16 -0.96 -6.07
N ALA A 90 11.16 -1.11 -5.21
CA ALA A 90 9.76 -1.17 -5.57
C ALA A 90 9.02 0.12 -5.19
N GLN A 91 8.35 0.70 -6.18
CA GLN A 91 7.31 1.71 -6.01
C GLN A 91 5.97 1.04 -5.69
N PRO A 92 5.26 1.48 -4.63
CA PRO A 92 3.92 1.02 -4.35
C PRO A 92 2.87 1.44 -5.39
N GLY A 93 1.75 0.72 -5.38
CA GLY A 93 0.53 1.00 -6.12
C GLY A 93 -0.28 2.18 -5.60
N ILE A 94 -1.51 2.31 -6.09
CA ILE A 94 -2.43 3.35 -5.62
C ILE A 94 -3.00 2.97 -4.25
N PHE A 95 -2.89 3.87 -3.28
CA PHE A 95 -3.27 3.64 -1.86
C PHE A 95 -2.54 2.46 -1.19
N GLU A 96 -1.43 2.01 -1.74
CA GLU A 96 -0.64 0.89 -1.23
C GLU A 96 0.63 1.42 -0.58
N GLY A 97 0.97 0.93 0.59
CA GLY A 97 2.19 1.28 1.32
C GLY A 97 3.28 0.23 1.21
N ALA A 98 4.45 0.54 1.78
CA ALA A 98 5.62 -0.32 1.71
C ALA A 98 5.39 -1.71 2.35
N GLY A 99 4.53 -1.80 3.36
CA GLY A 99 4.20 -3.03 4.08
C GLY A 99 3.54 -4.11 3.23
N ALA A 100 2.89 -3.72 2.11
CA ALA A 100 2.26 -4.67 1.19
C ALA A 100 3.27 -5.65 0.54
N PHE A 101 4.52 -5.22 0.34
CA PHE A 101 5.54 -6.06 -0.31
C PHE A 101 6.12 -7.15 0.59
N GLU A 102 5.72 -7.22 1.86
CA GLU A 102 6.38 -8.02 2.87
C GLU A 102 6.50 -9.52 2.50
N SER A 103 5.43 -10.11 1.97
CA SER A 103 5.43 -11.54 1.62
C SER A 103 6.27 -11.82 0.35
N VAL A 104 6.09 -11.04 -0.73
CA VAL A 104 6.88 -11.20 -1.96
C VAL A 104 8.37 -10.90 -1.73
N ALA A 105 8.69 -9.89 -0.93
CA ALA A 105 10.06 -9.52 -0.61
C ALA A 105 10.79 -10.67 0.11
N ARG A 106 10.20 -11.21 1.19
CA ARG A 106 10.77 -12.35 1.91
C ARG A 106 10.93 -13.58 1.02
N ASN A 107 9.89 -13.93 0.25
CA ASN A 107 9.94 -15.07 -0.64
C ASN A 107 11.03 -14.93 -1.71
N THR A 108 11.19 -13.74 -2.28
CA THR A 108 12.18 -13.45 -3.32
C THR A 108 13.60 -13.51 -2.75
N VAL A 109 13.85 -12.86 -1.61
CA VAL A 109 15.15 -12.82 -0.95
C VAL A 109 15.58 -14.23 -0.48
N SER A 110 14.68 -14.98 0.17
CA SER A 110 14.96 -16.36 0.60
C SER A 110 15.24 -17.28 -0.60
N ALA A 111 14.44 -17.17 -1.67
CA ALA A 111 14.64 -17.98 -2.86
C ALA A 111 15.97 -17.68 -3.57
N ALA A 112 16.39 -16.41 -3.63
CA ALA A 112 17.67 -16.01 -4.18
C ALA A 112 18.84 -16.54 -3.33
N ALA A 113 18.76 -16.39 -2.00
CA ALA A 113 19.80 -16.87 -1.08
C ALA A 113 19.97 -18.39 -1.18
N ALA A 114 18.87 -19.14 -1.28
CA ALA A 114 18.89 -20.58 -1.50
C ALA A 114 19.51 -20.98 -2.86
N ALA A 115 19.54 -20.06 -3.84
CA ALA A 115 20.21 -20.23 -5.13
C ALA A 115 21.67 -19.71 -5.11
N GLY A 116 22.18 -19.26 -3.97
CA GLY A 116 23.54 -18.76 -3.80
C GLY A 116 23.72 -17.30 -4.23
N SER A 117 22.65 -16.51 -4.28
CA SER A 117 22.71 -15.07 -4.54
C SER A 117 22.05 -14.28 -3.41
N HIS A 118 22.78 -13.32 -2.84
CA HIS A 118 22.30 -12.48 -1.74
C HIS A 118 21.82 -11.14 -2.29
N ILE A 119 20.51 -11.06 -2.54
CA ILE A 119 19.84 -9.84 -2.98
C ILE A 119 19.18 -9.11 -1.81
N GLU A 120 18.83 -7.85 -2.05
CA GLU A 120 17.92 -7.08 -1.21
C GLU A 120 16.64 -6.72 -1.96
N PHE A 121 15.57 -6.51 -1.19
CA PHE A 121 14.32 -5.94 -1.68
C PHE A 121 14.01 -4.71 -0.83
N TRP A 122 13.77 -3.56 -1.48
CA TRP A 122 13.41 -2.29 -0.87
C TRP A 122 12.02 -1.91 -1.37
N ALA A 123 11.06 -1.77 -0.46
CA ALA A 123 9.76 -1.15 -0.78
C ALA A 123 9.78 0.28 -0.28
N LEU A 124 9.64 1.23 -1.19
CA LEU A 124 9.70 2.65 -0.88
C LEU A 124 8.43 3.06 -0.15
N ASP A 125 8.59 3.89 0.88
CA ASP A 125 7.50 4.56 1.57
C ASP A 125 7.24 5.90 0.93
N ARG A 126 5.99 6.22 0.59
CA ARG A 126 5.69 7.51 -0.02
C ARG A 126 5.88 8.59 1.03
N ARG A 127 6.50 9.72 0.66
CA ARG A 127 6.79 10.80 1.61
C ARG A 127 5.56 11.28 2.39
N SER A 128 4.36 11.25 1.79
CA SER A 128 3.09 11.57 2.45
C SER A 128 2.78 10.71 3.68
N ASN A 129 3.32 9.50 3.75
CA ASN A 129 3.07 8.56 4.84
C ASN A 129 3.74 8.99 6.16
N CYS A 130 4.62 10.01 6.12
CA CYS A 130 5.09 10.72 7.32
C CYS A 130 3.95 11.29 8.21
N LEU A 131 2.75 11.48 7.65
CA LEU A 131 1.56 11.97 8.36
C LEU A 131 0.81 10.85 9.11
N GLU A 132 1.20 9.60 8.93
CA GLU A 132 0.50 8.44 9.48
C GLU A 132 0.95 8.14 10.91
N ASP A 133 -0.01 7.72 11.73
CA ASP A 133 0.24 7.35 13.12
C ASP A 133 -0.15 5.90 13.35
N HIS A 134 0.82 5.00 13.23
CA HIS A 134 0.65 3.56 13.49
C HIS A 134 0.83 3.18 14.96
N THR A 135 0.93 4.14 15.89
CA THR A 135 1.18 3.86 17.32
C THR A 135 0.12 2.92 17.89
N GLY A 136 -1.17 3.16 17.56
CA GLY A 136 -2.28 2.36 18.07
C GLY A 136 -2.24 0.90 17.58
N THR A 137 -2.05 0.67 16.28
CA THR A 137 -1.99 -0.69 15.71
C THR A 137 -0.78 -1.47 16.21
N GLN A 138 0.40 -0.83 16.28
CA GLN A 138 1.62 -1.47 16.77
C GLN A 138 1.52 -1.83 18.25
N ALA A 139 0.94 -0.97 19.08
CA ALA A 139 0.71 -1.25 20.49
C ALA A 139 -0.31 -2.37 20.71
N ALA A 140 -1.38 -2.43 19.90
CA ALA A 140 -2.36 -3.51 19.96
C ALA A 140 -1.74 -4.87 19.63
N LEU A 141 -0.84 -4.94 18.65
CA LEU A 141 -0.09 -6.16 18.34
C LEU A 141 0.83 -6.58 19.48
N ALA A 142 1.58 -5.63 20.05
CA ALA A 142 2.46 -5.90 21.18
C ALA A 142 1.70 -6.37 22.43
N ALA A 143 0.50 -5.82 22.67
CA ALA A 143 -0.37 -6.19 23.77
C ALA A 143 -1.22 -7.44 23.51
N ASN A 144 -1.31 -7.88 22.24
CA ASN A 144 -2.26 -8.89 21.79
C ASN A 144 -3.72 -8.55 22.17
N ASP A 145 -4.08 -7.27 22.00
CA ASP A 145 -5.40 -6.71 22.36
C ASP A 145 -5.81 -5.59 21.38
N LEU A 146 -6.84 -5.84 20.58
CA LEU A 146 -7.36 -4.88 19.59
C LEU A 146 -7.94 -3.62 20.25
N SER A 147 -8.45 -3.70 21.47
CA SER A 147 -9.08 -2.54 22.13
C SER A 147 -8.07 -1.41 22.34
N VAL A 148 -6.79 -1.74 22.51
CA VAL A 148 -5.70 -0.76 22.65
C VAL A 148 -5.65 0.19 21.46
N ALA A 149 -5.77 -0.33 20.23
CA ALA A 149 -5.78 0.50 19.02
C ALA A 149 -7.06 1.35 18.94
N SER A 150 -8.23 0.75 19.21
CA SER A 150 -9.50 1.47 19.18
C SER A 150 -9.55 2.60 20.23
N ASP A 151 -9.10 2.32 21.44
CA ASP A 151 -9.05 3.28 22.54
C ASP A 151 -8.06 4.42 22.23
N TYR A 152 -6.97 4.15 21.53
CA TYR A 152 -6.03 5.18 21.06
C TYR A 152 -6.64 6.07 19.97
N TYR A 153 -7.15 5.46 18.88
CA TYR A 153 -7.66 6.21 17.73
C TYR A 153 -8.99 6.92 17.98
N TYR A 154 -9.86 6.34 18.82
CA TYR A 154 -11.24 6.81 18.99
C TYR A 154 -11.61 7.11 20.45
N GLY A 155 -10.89 6.54 21.42
CA GLY A 155 -11.15 6.73 22.86
C GLY A 155 -10.32 7.84 23.52
N GLY A 156 -9.28 8.35 22.85
CA GLY A 156 -8.37 9.38 23.38
C GLY A 156 -7.36 8.85 24.40
N SER A 157 -7.09 7.53 24.40
CA SER A 157 -6.07 6.93 25.26
C SER A 157 -4.66 7.36 24.85
N GLU A 158 -3.77 7.36 25.84
CA GLU A 158 -2.36 7.69 25.65
C GLU A 158 -1.51 6.41 25.59
N ILE A 159 -0.58 6.34 24.63
CA ILE A 159 0.41 5.27 24.50
C ILE A 159 1.80 5.92 24.51
N GLU A 160 2.63 5.55 25.49
CA GLU A 160 4.01 6.06 25.64
C GLU A 160 4.12 7.61 25.58
N GLY A 161 3.17 8.32 26.19
CA GLY A 161 3.14 9.78 26.20
C GLY A 161 2.58 10.42 24.92
N ARG A 162 2.10 9.62 23.97
CA ARG A 162 1.47 10.08 22.73
C ARG A 162 -0.04 9.87 22.78
N THR A 163 -0.77 10.82 22.21
CA THR A 163 -2.21 10.72 21.96
C THR A 163 -2.46 10.91 20.48
N PHE A 164 -3.43 10.21 19.91
CA PHE A 164 -3.76 10.36 18.50
C PHE A 164 -4.21 11.80 18.20
N ALA A 165 -3.52 12.47 17.27
CA ALA A 165 -3.81 13.86 16.91
C ALA A 165 -5.06 14.01 16.03
N GLY A 166 -5.68 12.88 15.65
CA GLY A 166 -6.71 12.82 14.62
C GLY A 166 -6.10 12.62 13.22
N PHE A 167 -6.96 12.35 12.25
CA PHE A 167 -6.56 12.28 10.85
C PHE A 167 -6.30 13.69 10.31
N ALA A 168 -5.14 13.91 9.68
CA ALA A 168 -4.73 15.19 9.13
C ALA A 168 -5.69 15.65 8.01
N ASP A 169 -6.06 16.92 8.05
CA ASP A 169 -6.90 17.53 7.02
C ASP A 169 -6.63 19.04 6.89
N GLY A 170 -7.16 19.66 5.85
CA GLY A 170 -7.04 21.10 5.62
C GLY A 170 -5.58 21.56 5.54
N ALA A 171 -5.22 22.55 6.37
CA ALA A 171 -3.89 23.16 6.35
C ALA A 171 -2.74 22.16 6.60
N ALA A 172 -2.98 21.10 7.37
CA ALA A 172 -1.97 20.07 7.66
C ALA A 172 -1.60 19.23 6.42
N THR A 173 -2.49 19.20 5.42
CA THR A 173 -2.34 18.41 4.19
C THR A 173 -2.05 19.26 2.96
N THR A 174 -2.09 20.59 3.05
CA THR A 174 -1.97 21.48 1.88
C THR A 174 -0.64 21.31 1.13
N TRP A 175 0.44 20.97 1.84
CA TRP A 175 1.75 20.73 1.24
C TRP A 175 1.78 19.50 0.31
N LEU A 176 0.83 18.57 0.45
CA LEU A 176 0.69 17.40 -0.42
C LEU A 176 0.36 17.77 -1.87
N ALA A 177 -0.11 18.99 -2.13
CA ALA A 177 -0.28 19.51 -3.50
C ALA A 177 1.06 19.57 -4.28
N ASN A 178 2.20 19.62 -3.58
CA ASN A 178 3.54 19.59 -4.18
C ASN A 178 4.13 18.17 -4.23
N GLN A 179 3.39 17.16 -3.77
CA GLN A 179 3.83 15.76 -3.75
C GLN A 179 3.31 15.02 -4.99
N GLY A 180 3.55 15.64 -6.15
CA GLY A 180 3.22 15.11 -7.47
C GLY A 180 4.25 14.11 -7.98
N LEU A 181 4.20 13.86 -9.29
CA LEU A 181 5.11 12.91 -9.95
C LEU A 181 6.57 13.35 -9.83
N GLU A 182 6.90 14.61 -10.13
CA GLU A 182 8.28 15.11 -10.05
C GLU A 182 8.90 14.85 -8.67
N GLN A 183 8.20 15.23 -7.59
CA GLN A 183 8.69 15.03 -6.23
C GLN A 183 8.80 13.54 -5.89
N THR A 184 7.84 12.71 -6.30
CA THR A 184 7.88 11.24 -6.08
C THR A 184 9.12 10.61 -6.76
N LEU A 185 9.44 11.03 -7.98
CA LEU A 185 10.63 10.55 -8.71
C LEU A 185 11.92 11.08 -8.08
N ARG A 186 11.92 12.35 -7.65
CA ARG A 186 13.04 12.97 -6.95
C ARG A 186 13.35 12.28 -5.64
N ASP A 187 12.33 11.89 -4.89
CA ASP A 187 12.48 11.15 -3.64
C ASP A 187 13.16 9.80 -3.86
N GLN A 188 12.73 9.03 -4.87
CA GLN A 188 13.41 7.79 -5.24
C GLN A 188 14.87 8.05 -5.65
N TYR A 189 15.13 9.07 -6.46
CA TYR A 189 16.48 9.41 -6.92
C TYR A 189 17.41 9.82 -5.77
N ASP A 190 16.94 10.68 -4.87
CA ASP A 190 17.71 11.19 -3.74
C ASP A 190 17.97 10.07 -2.72
N LEU A 191 16.98 9.21 -2.44
CA LEU A 191 17.16 8.00 -1.60
C LEU A 191 18.24 7.08 -2.19
N LEU A 192 18.17 6.79 -3.49
CA LEU A 192 19.17 5.95 -4.16
C LEU A 192 20.57 6.58 -4.10
N ARG A 193 20.70 7.89 -4.24
CA ARG A 193 21.99 8.60 -4.12
C ARG A 193 22.56 8.61 -2.71
N ILE A 194 21.70 8.69 -1.69
CA ILE A 194 22.13 8.68 -0.30
C ILE A 194 22.60 7.28 0.09
N GLU A 195 21.81 6.25 -0.21
CA GLU A 195 22.12 4.87 0.18
C GLU A 195 23.20 4.23 -0.70
N LEU A 196 23.26 4.59 -1.99
CA LEU A 196 24.22 4.06 -2.97
C LEU A 196 24.86 5.21 -3.75
N PRO A 197 25.84 5.94 -3.19
CA PRO A 197 26.38 7.16 -3.80
C PRO A 197 27.04 6.95 -5.16
N ASP A 198 27.67 5.79 -5.38
CA ASP A 198 28.28 5.43 -6.65
C ASP A 198 27.20 5.07 -7.70
N GLN A 199 27.09 5.92 -8.73
CA GLN A 199 26.14 5.72 -9.82
C GLN A 199 26.38 4.44 -10.60
N GLN A 200 27.64 4.01 -10.77
CA GLN A 200 27.95 2.78 -11.48
C GLN A 200 27.43 1.56 -10.72
N VAL A 201 27.54 1.57 -9.38
CA VAL A 201 26.93 0.54 -8.52
C VAL A 201 25.41 0.50 -8.73
N ARG A 202 24.74 1.66 -8.78
CA ARG A 202 23.30 1.72 -9.07
C ARG A 202 22.98 1.12 -10.44
N LYS A 203 23.69 1.53 -11.49
CA LYS A 203 23.51 1.04 -12.86
C LYS A 203 23.77 -0.45 -13.03
N GLU A 204 24.65 -1.03 -12.21
CA GLU A 204 24.99 -2.45 -12.28
C GLU A 204 24.06 -3.34 -11.44
N LYS A 205 23.58 -2.85 -10.29
CA LYS A 205 22.97 -3.69 -9.26
C LYS A 205 21.50 -3.42 -8.98
N VAL A 206 21.02 -2.19 -9.19
CA VAL A 206 19.66 -1.81 -8.81
C VAL A 206 18.68 -2.20 -9.92
N LEU A 207 17.62 -2.89 -9.55
CA LEU A 207 16.47 -3.17 -10.41
C LEU A 207 15.31 -2.32 -9.90
N CYS A 208 14.74 -1.47 -10.76
CA CYS A 208 13.66 -0.56 -10.36
C CYS A 208 12.32 -1.10 -10.85
N GLY A 209 11.27 -0.99 -10.06
CA GLY A 209 9.99 -1.57 -10.44
C GLY A 209 8.91 -1.19 -9.48
N GLY A 210 7.79 -1.90 -9.56
CA GLY A 210 6.70 -1.66 -8.63
C GLY A 210 5.49 -2.50 -8.92
N HIS A 211 4.50 -2.32 -8.07
CA HIS A 211 3.18 -2.92 -8.19
C HIS A 211 2.17 -1.91 -8.71
N SER A 212 1.26 -2.33 -9.60
CA SER A 212 0.15 -1.49 -10.06
C SER A 212 0.62 -0.12 -10.58
N LEU A 213 0.21 0.99 -9.96
CA LEU A 213 0.68 2.35 -10.25
C LEU A 213 2.22 2.48 -10.30
N GLY A 214 2.94 1.73 -9.47
CA GLY A 214 4.40 1.77 -9.37
C GLY A 214 5.12 1.41 -10.67
N GLY A 215 4.51 0.62 -11.56
CA GLY A 215 5.03 0.37 -12.90
C GLY A 215 5.06 1.63 -13.77
N PHE A 216 4.03 2.47 -13.67
CA PHE A 216 3.95 3.73 -14.40
C PHE A 216 4.90 4.78 -13.83
N VAL A 217 4.98 4.88 -12.50
CA VAL A 217 5.98 5.72 -11.81
C VAL A 217 7.40 5.30 -12.23
N THR A 218 7.69 4.00 -12.29
CA THR A 218 8.98 3.49 -12.78
C THR A 218 9.23 3.84 -14.25
N GLY A 219 8.20 3.81 -15.10
CA GLY A 219 8.30 4.22 -16.49
C GLY A 219 8.68 5.69 -16.63
N TYR A 220 8.03 6.57 -15.87
CA TYR A 220 8.42 7.98 -15.81
C TYR A 220 9.81 8.18 -15.24
N PHE A 221 10.18 7.45 -14.17
CA PHE A 221 11.52 7.47 -13.61
C PHE A 221 12.57 7.17 -14.67
N ALA A 222 12.38 6.11 -15.46
CA ALA A 222 13.31 5.71 -16.51
C ALA A 222 13.57 6.81 -17.55
N GLU A 223 12.55 7.61 -17.86
CA GLU A 223 12.64 8.67 -18.88
C GLU A 223 13.09 10.03 -18.31
N TRP A 224 13.17 10.15 -16.98
CA TRP A 224 13.44 11.40 -16.29
C TRP A 224 14.91 11.80 -16.35
N ASP A 225 15.12 13.11 -16.44
CA ASP A 225 16.40 13.80 -16.35
C ASP A 225 16.33 14.74 -15.13
N PHE A 226 17.27 14.57 -14.20
CA PHE A 226 17.20 15.17 -12.87
C PHE A 226 18.03 16.46 -12.75
N ASP A 227 18.89 16.77 -13.72
CA ASP A 227 19.66 18.02 -13.79
C ASP A 227 19.26 18.96 -14.94
N GLY A 228 18.44 18.50 -15.88
CA GLY A 228 17.91 19.26 -17.02
C GLY A 228 18.89 19.37 -18.19
N ASP A 229 20.02 18.67 -18.17
CA ASP A 229 21.04 18.68 -19.22
C ASP A 229 21.13 17.29 -19.91
N PRO A 230 20.59 17.13 -21.14
CA PRO A 230 20.61 15.86 -21.83
C PRO A 230 22.02 15.38 -22.25
N ALA A 231 23.06 16.21 -22.05
CA ALA A 231 24.46 15.83 -22.27
C ALA A 231 25.08 15.11 -21.06
N THR A 232 24.51 15.26 -19.87
CA THR A 232 24.86 14.49 -18.67
C THR A 232 23.89 13.31 -18.54
N LEU A 233 24.43 12.13 -18.23
CA LEU A 233 23.63 10.91 -18.15
C LEU A 233 23.77 10.20 -16.81
N ASP A 234 24.60 10.71 -15.90
CA ASP A 234 24.83 10.11 -14.59
C ASP A 234 23.63 10.31 -13.66
N ASP A 235 22.78 11.30 -13.94
CA ASP A 235 21.55 11.60 -13.21
C ASP A 235 20.33 10.97 -13.89
N ALA A 236 20.35 10.81 -15.22
CA ALA A 236 19.25 10.21 -15.99
C ALA A 236 18.71 8.92 -15.35
N GLY A 237 17.39 8.81 -15.24
CA GLY A 237 16.75 7.75 -14.46
C GLY A 237 17.00 6.34 -15.01
N PHE A 238 17.05 6.16 -16.35
CA PHE A 238 17.45 4.89 -16.94
C PHE A 238 18.87 4.46 -16.58
N ASN A 239 19.73 5.40 -16.18
CA ASN A 239 21.09 5.15 -15.72
C ASN A 239 21.19 4.91 -14.21
N GLN A 240 20.10 4.95 -13.46
CA GLN A 240 20.10 4.57 -12.05
C GLN A 240 19.73 3.09 -11.82
N CYS A 241 19.27 2.39 -12.86
CA CYS A 241 18.80 1.01 -12.77
C CYS A 241 19.40 0.14 -13.89
N ALA A 242 19.72 -1.11 -13.56
CA ALA A 242 20.22 -2.15 -14.45
C ALA A 242 19.11 -2.83 -15.27
N GLY A 243 17.86 -2.69 -14.83
CA GLY A 243 16.70 -3.44 -15.32
C GLY A 243 15.44 -3.01 -14.59
N TYR A 244 14.30 -3.43 -15.13
CA TYR A 244 13.01 -3.15 -14.53
C TYR A 244 12.21 -4.42 -14.20
N PHE A 245 11.34 -4.32 -13.21
CA PHE A 245 10.35 -5.35 -12.92
C PHE A 245 8.96 -4.75 -12.72
N ALA A 246 7.93 -5.50 -13.09
CA ALA A 246 6.53 -5.13 -12.89
C ALA A 246 5.77 -6.25 -12.17
N LEU A 247 5.02 -5.87 -11.14
CA LEU A 247 4.13 -6.75 -10.40
C LEU A 247 2.68 -6.31 -10.68
N ASP A 248 1.94 -7.14 -11.39
CA ASP A 248 0.62 -6.86 -11.94
C ASP A 248 0.45 -5.45 -12.53
N THR A 249 1.43 -5.08 -13.36
CA THR A 249 1.49 -3.81 -14.07
C THR A 249 2.37 -3.93 -15.31
N ILE A 250 2.60 -2.82 -16.01
CA ILE A 250 3.64 -2.68 -17.03
C ILE A 250 4.53 -1.48 -16.69
N VAL A 251 5.81 -1.54 -17.09
CA VAL A 251 6.71 -0.40 -16.94
C VAL A 251 6.61 0.48 -18.18
N LYS A 252 5.94 1.62 -18.04
CA LYS A 252 5.71 2.57 -19.14
C LYS A 252 5.33 3.96 -18.59
N ALA A 253 5.89 5.03 -19.14
CA ALA A 253 5.38 6.38 -18.87
C ALA A 253 4.04 6.61 -19.59
N GLY A 254 3.08 7.22 -18.91
CA GLY A 254 1.75 7.54 -19.44
C GLY A 254 0.63 7.17 -18.49
N THR A 255 -0.59 7.12 -19.03
CA THR A 255 -1.81 6.98 -18.22
C THR A 255 -2.03 5.54 -17.73
N PRO A 256 -2.14 5.29 -16.42
CA PRO A 256 -2.40 3.96 -15.87
C PRO A 256 -3.78 3.37 -16.29
N PRO A 257 -3.92 2.04 -16.46
CA PRO A 257 -5.17 1.36 -16.85
C PRO A 257 -6.33 1.55 -15.88
N VAL A 258 -6.03 1.80 -14.60
CA VAL A 258 -7.04 2.10 -13.56
C VAL A 258 -7.79 3.41 -13.87
N VAL A 259 -7.29 4.22 -14.81
CA VAL A 259 -7.91 5.43 -15.35
C VAL A 259 -8.37 5.22 -16.81
N ARG A 260 -8.95 4.05 -17.14
CA ARG A 260 -9.47 3.78 -18.51
C ARG A 260 -10.58 4.76 -18.89
N GLY A 261 -10.51 5.30 -20.10
CA GLY A 261 -11.50 6.23 -20.67
C GLY A 261 -10.96 7.62 -21.00
N ILE A 262 -9.78 7.96 -20.46
CA ILE A 262 -8.95 9.05 -20.98
C ILE A 262 -7.99 8.40 -21.98
N PRO A 263 -8.09 8.69 -23.29
CA PRO A 263 -7.16 8.12 -24.24
C PRO A 263 -5.74 8.59 -23.92
N ASP A 264 -4.77 7.66 -23.87
CA ASP A 264 -3.33 7.91 -23.70
C ASP A 264 -2.79 8.62 -24.97
N LEU A 265 -3.23 9.86 -25.15
CA LEU A 265 -2.78 10.75 -26.20
C LEU A 265 -1.75 11.66 -25.56
N GLU A 266 -0.50 11.62 -26.04
CA GLU A 266 0.42 12.74 -25.81
C GLU A 266 -0.18 13.98 -26.49
N LEU A 267 -0.97 14.73 -25.74
CA LEU A 267 -1.59 15.96 -26.22
C LEU A 267 -0.50 17.01 -26.44
N PRO A 268 -0.60 17.83 -27.50
CA PRO A 268 0.27 18.99 -27.64
C PRO A 268 0.16 19.90 -26.41
N ALA A 269 1.28 20.48 -25.96
CA ALA A 269 1.35 21.35 -24.79
C ALA A 269 0.27 22.45 -24.75
N ALA A 270 -0.09 23.02 -25.92
CA ALA A 270 -1.15 24.01 -26.05
C ALA A 270 -2.54 23.55 -25.56
N ILE A 271 -2.78 22.24 -25.48
CA ILE A 271 -4.01 21.62 -24.95
C ILE A 271 -3.75 21.04 -23.56
N ALA A 272 -2.58 20.43 -23.34
CA ALA A 272 -2.23 19.81 -22.06
C ALA A 272 -2.06 20.84 -20.94
N ASP A 273 -1.42 21.98 -21.19
CA ASP A 273 -1.10 22.98 -20.16
C ASP A 273 -2.35 23.63 -19.54
N PRO A 274 -3.40 24.01 -20.29
CA PRO A 274 -4.66 24.47 -19.69
C PRO A 274 -5.38 23.41 -18.85
N LEU A 275 -5.28 22.13 -19.21
CA LEU A 275 -5.82 21.03 -18.41
C LEU A 275 -5.02 20.86 -17.11
N ALA A 276 -3.69 20.94 -17.20
CA ALA A 276 -2.79 20.89 -16.06
C ALA A 276 -3.04 22.03 -15.05
N ASP A 277 -3.26 23.27 -15.51
CA ASP A 277 -3.64 24.39 -14.62
C ASP A 277 -4.98 24.11 -13.90
N LEU A 278 -5.95 23.53 -14.61
CA LEU A 278 -7.23 23.18 -14.02
C LEU A 278 -7.10 22.07 -12.96
N THR A 279 -6.35 21.02 -13.23
CA THR A 279 -6.13 19.93 -12.26
C THR A 279 -5.27 20.38 -11.09
N GLY A 280 -4.23 21.18 -11.30
CA GLY A 280 -3.41 21.73 -10.21
C GLY A 280 -4.21 22.60 -9.23
N ARG A 281 -5.25 23.29 -9.73
CA ARG A 281 -6.23 23.97 -8.86
C ARG A 281 -7.10 23.01 -8.06
N LEU A 282 -7.47 21.85 -8.63
CA LEU A 282 -8.19 20.80 -7.93
C LEU A 282 -7.30 20.13 -6.88
N ASP A 283 -6.03 19.88 -7.17
CA ASP A 283 -5.05 19.36 -6.22
C ASP A 283 -4.88 20.28 -5.03
N THR A 284 -4.75 21.58 -5.27
CA THR A 284 -4.66 22.58 -4.21
C THR A 284 -5.92 22.59 -3.32
N ALA A 285 -7.09 22.34 -3.91
CA ALA A 285 -8.36 22.30 -3.18
C ALA A 285 -8.61 20.96 -2.46
N LEU A 286 -8.06 19.86 -2.98
CA LEU A 286 -8.22 18.49 -2.52
C LEU A 286 -6.86 17.78 -2.56
N PRO A 287 -5.94 18.08 -1.63
CA PRO A 287 -4.55 17.63 -1.72
C PRO A 287 -4.36 16.12 -1.43
N VAL A 288 -5.37 15.49 -0.82
CA VAL A 288 -5.41 14.05 -0.56
C VAL A 288 -6.48 13.42 -1.44
N LEU A 289 -6.11 12.39 -2.20
CA LEU A 289 -7.05 11.65 -3.03
C LEU A 289 -7.96 10.83 -2.12
N ARG A 290 -9.27 10.98 -2.31
CA ARG A 290 -10.30 10.30 -1.50
C ARG A 290 -11.36 9.71 -2.42
N LEU A 291 -11.77 8.48 -2.13
CA LEU A 291 -13.03 7.91 -2.63
C LEU A 291 -14.05 8.00 -1.48
N PRO A 292 -15.02 8.93 -1.53
CA PRO A 292 -15.97 9.10 -0.43
C PRO A 292 -16.61 7.77 -0.02
N ALA A 293 -16.57 7.47 1.28
CA ALA A 293 -17.06 6.22 1.87
C ALA A 293 -16.37 4.92 1.39
N VAL A 294 -15.17 4.98 0.83
CA VAL A 294 -14.39 3.76 0.51
C VAL A 294 -12.93 3.95 0.90
N ILE A 295 -12.32 5.06 0.49
CA ILE A 295 -10.89 5.33 0.68
C ILE A 295 -10.71 6.77 1.19
N ASN A 296 -10.21 6.86 2.41
CA ASN A 296 -9.79 8.05 3.14
C ASN A 296 -8.99 7.59 4.37
N PRO A 297 -8.25 8.50 5.05
CA PRO A 297 -7.38 8.13 6.17
C PRO A 297 -8.01 7.23 7.24
N GLU A 298 -9.26 7.48 7.62
CA GLU A 298 -9.95 6.68 8.65
C GLU A 298 -10.31 5.27 8.13
N THR A 299 -10.73 5.17 6.88
CA THR A 299 -11.13 3.88 6.27
C THR A 299 -9.96 3.02 5.82
N THR A 300 -8.80 3.61 5.53
CA THR A 300 -7.57 2.84 5.27
C THR A 300 -7.00 2.32 6.59
N ASN A 301 -7.03 3.11 7.66
CA ASN A 301 -6.71 2.60 9.00
C ASN A 301 -7.63 1.45 9.45
N LEU A 302 -8.91 1.45 9.02
CA LEU A 302 -9.82 0.33 9.27
C LEU A 302 -9.32 -1.00 8.69
N LEU A 303 -8.65 -1.01 7.54
CA LEU A 303 -8.04 -2.21 6.97
C LEU A 303 -6.88 -2.71 7.84
N ALA A 304 -6.06 -1.80 8.36
CA ALA A 304 -5.01 -2.14 9.32
C ALA A 304 -5.60 -2.74 10.62
N LEU A 305 -6.68 -2.15 11.17
CA LEU A 305 -7.38 -2.71 12.33
C LEU A 305 -7.97 -4.09 12.06
N ALA A 306 -8.51 -4.34 10.86
CA ALA A 306 -8.98 -5.66 10.45
C ALA A 306 -7.83 -6.67 10.37
N GLY A 307 -6.67 -6.27 9.84
CA GLY A 307 -5.44 -7.06 9.85
C GLY A 307 -4.98 -7.41 11.27
N VAL A 308 -4.95 -6.42 12.18
CA VAL A 308 -4.59 -6.63 13.60
C VAL A 308 -5.56 -7.60 14.28
N ALA A 309 -6.87 -7.41 14.08
CA ALA A 309 -7.89 -8.28 14.65
C ALA A 309 -7.74 -9.74 14.20
N ALA A 310 -7.59 -9.96 12.89
CA ALA A 310 -7.37 -11.29 12.31
C ALA A 310 -6.02 -11.89 12.72
N ARG A 311 -4.98 -11.06 12.89
CA ARG A 311 -3.66 -11.50 13.31
C ARG A 311 -3.62 -11.98 14.77
N ILE A 312 -4.35 -11.30 15.66
CA ILE A 312 -4.40 -11.57 17.10
C ILE A 312 -5.33 -12.74 17.43
N ASP A 313 -6.55 -12.71 16.89
CA ASP A 313 -7.61 -13.67 17.20
C ASP A 313 -8.46 -13.97 15.95
N PRO A 314 -7.97 -14.78 15.01
CA PRO A 314 -8.63 -15.00 13.71
C PRO A 314 -10.05 -15.57 13.83
N ASP A 315 -10.28 -16.42 14.85
CA ASP A 315 -11.57 -17.06 15.14
C ASP A 315 -12.47 -16.22 16.06
N GLY A 316 -11.96 -15.11 16.60
CA GLY A 316 -12.69 -14.19 17.46
C GLY A 316 -13.91 -13.60 16.76
N VAL A 317 -15.08 -13.70 17.40
CA VAL A 317 -16.35 -13.25 16.81
C VAL A 317 -16.60 -11.79 17.16
N ASN A 318 -16.89 -10.98 16.15
CA ASN A 318 -17.21 -9.55 16.25
C ASN A 318 -16.12 -8.67 16.87
N GLY A 319 -14.88 -9.15 16.96
CA GLY A 319 -13.78 -8.41 17.61
C GLY A 319 -13.61 -7.00 17.05
N LEU A 320 -13.55 -6.86 15.72
CA LEU A 320 -13.47 -5.54 15.09
C LEU A 320 -14.80 -4.78 15.17
N VAL A 321 -15.93 -5.41 14.82
CA VAL A 321 -17.24 -4.74 14.70
C VAL A 321 -17.66 -4.07 16.00
N ASP A 322 -17.37 -4.70 17.14
CA ASP A 322 -17.74 -4.22 18.47
C ASP A 322 -16.96 -2.98 18.91
N VAL A 323 -15.74 -2.78 18.39
CA VAL A 323 -14.88 -1.64 18.76
C VAL A 323 -14.96 -0.48 17.76
N LEU A 324 -15.47 -0.71 16.55
CA LEU A 324 -15.56 0.34 15.53
C LEU A 324 -16.55 1.44 15.92
N PRO A 325 -16.17 2.72 15.82
CA PRO A 325 -17.07 3.81 16.18
C PRO A 325 -18.26 3.88 15.21
N HIS A 326 -19.38 4.38 15.73
CA HIS A 326 -20.55 4.72 14.94
C HIS A 326 -20.43 6.14 14.42
N ASN A 327 -19.98 6.27 13.17
CA ASN A 327 -19.92 7.55 12.47
C ASN A 327 -20.31 7.39 11.00
N THR A 328 -20.64 8.50 10.34
CA THR A 328 -21.11 8.51 8.96
C THR A 328 -20.10 7.89 7.99
N ASN A 329 -18.81 8.08 8.23
CA ASN A 329 -17.75 7.62 7.33
C ASN A 329 -17.61 6.09 7.35
N ILE A 330 -17.45 5.49 8.53
CA ILE A 330 -17.36 4.04 8.70
C ILE A 330 -18.69 3.39 8.32
N ASP A 331 -19.83 3.92 8.76
CA ASP A 331 -21.13 3.32 8.43
C ASP A 331 -21.44 3.36 6.94
N ALA A 332 -21.06 4.44 6.24
CA ALA A 332 -21.18 4.50 4.79
C ALA A 332 -20.21 3.51 4.12
N THR A 333 -18.99 3.36 4.65
CA THR A 333 -17.98 2.43 4.11
C THR A 333 -18.41 0.98 4.23
N LEU A 334 -18.88 0.57 5.40
CA LEU A 334 -19.44 -0.77 5.59
C LEU A 334 -20.63 -1.01 4.67
N ARG A 335 -21.50 -0.01 4.46
CA ARG A 335 -22.62 -0.14 3.52
C ARG A 335 -22.14 -0.28 2.09
N VAL A 336 -21.15 0.51 1.66
CA VAL A 336 -20.66 0.45 0.28
C VAL A 336 -19.99 -0.88 0.00
N LEU A 337 -19.12 -1.32 0.92
CA LEU A 337 -18.33 -2.52 0.74
C LEU A 337 -19.10 -3.80 1.01
N LEU A 338 -20.07 -3.84 1.92
CA LEU A 338 -20.61 -5.11 2.43
C LEU A 338 -22.12 -5.29 2.24
N SER A 339 -22.84 -4.31 1.67
CA SER A 339 -24.26 -4.52 1.35
C SER A 339 -24.44 -5.51 0.21
N LYS A 340 -25.37 -6.45 0.37
CA LYS A 340 -25.70 -7.43 -0.68
C LYS A 340 -26.36 -6.81 -1.91
N ASP A 341 -27.11 -5.72 -1.74
CA ASP A 341 -27.84 -5.03 -2.81
C ASP A 341 -28.07 -3.55 -2.50
N ALA A 342 -28.56 -2.81 -3.51
CA ALA A 342 -28.84 -1.38 -3.40
C ALA A 342 -29.91 -1.03 -2.36
N ALA A 343 -30.86 -1.93 -2.07
CA ALA A 343 -31.90 -1.69 -1.08
C ALA A 343 -31.32 -1.73 0.34
N MET A 344 -30.46 -2.71 0.62
CA MET A 344 -29.70 -2.79 1.87
C MET A 344 -28.77 -1.58 2.02
N ALA A 345 -28.05 -1.19 0.97
CA ALA A 345 -27.17 -0.03 1.00
C ALA A 345 -27.92 1.28 1.30
N ALA A 346 -29.07 1.50 0.64
CA ALA A 346 -29.87 2.72 0.81
C ALA A 346 -30.58 2.80 2.16
N THR A 347 -31.11 1.68 2.66
CA THR A 347 -31.89 1.65 3.91
C THR A 347 -31.05 1.39 5.15
N GLY A 348 -29.86 0.80 4.99
CA GLY A 348 -29.07 0.25 6.09
C GLY A 348 -29.71 -0.98 6.76
N SER A 349 -30.69 -1.62 6.11
CA SER A 349 -31.44 -2.75 6.64
C SER A 349 -31.40 -3.97 5.71
N PRO A 350 -30.93 -5.14 6.17
CA PRO A 350 -30.30 -5.35 7.49
C PRO A 350 -29.00 -4.56 7.64
N SER A 351 -28.58 -4.32 8.89
CA SER A 351 -27.30 -3.64 9.16
C SER A 351 -26.14 -4.62 9.02
N VAL A 352 -25.08 -4.23 8.32
CA VAL A 352 -23.83 -5.02 8.23
C VAL A 352 -23.27 -5.31 9.63
N ARG A 353 -23.40 -4.36 10.56
CA ARG A 353 -22.95 -4.52 11.96
C ARG A 353 -23.74 -5.54 12.77
N SER A 354 -24.84 -6.07 12.23
CA SER A 354 -25.60 -7.16 12.88
C SER A 354 -25.16 -8.55 12.43
N LEU A 355 -24.13 -8.64 11.58
CA LEU A 355 -23.48 -9.91 11.26
C LEU A 355 -22.70 -10.40 12.47
N TYR A 356 -22.77 -11.70 12.70
CA TYR A 356 -21.83 -12.41 13.55
C TYR A 356 -20.77 -13.03 12.65
N ALA A 357 -19.53 -12.58 12.76
CA ALA A 357 -18.44 -13.03 11.89
C ALA A 357 -17.13 -13.13 12.67
N THR A 358 -16.30 -14.10 12.32
CA THR A 358 -14.92 -14.16 12.84
C THR A 358 -14.07 -13.04 12.24
N ASN A 359 -12.96 -12.68 12.89
CA ASN A 359 -12.06 -11.65 12.40
C ASN A 359 -11.47 -11.99 11.01
N ASP A 360 -11.17 -13.27 10.75
CA ASP A 360 -10.80 -13.74 9.41
C ASP A 360 -11.94 -13.52 8.41
N ALA A 361 -13.19 -13.81 8.77
CA ALA A 361 -14.32 -13.59 7.86
C ALA A 361 -14.55 -12.10 7.57
N VAL A 362 -14.27 -11.22 8.53
CA VAL A 362 -14.31 -9.77 8.33
C VAL A 362 -13.20 -9.33 7.36
N LEU A 363 -11.97 -9.79 7.57
CA LEU A 363 -10.85 -9.47 6.68
C LEU A 363 -11.09 -9.99 5.25
N GLY A 364 -11.52 -11.25 5.11
CA GLY A 364 -11.89 -11.85 3.83
C GLY A 364 -13.01 -11.05 3.16
N ALA A 365 -14.06 -10.68 3.88
CA ALA A 365 -15.12 -9.85 3.32
C ALA A 365 -14.64 -8.47 2.80
N LEU A 366 -13.54 -7.92 3.33
CA LEU A 366 -12.98 -6.64 2.91
C LEU A 366 -12.02 -6.73 1.72
N LEU A 367 -11.29 -7.83 1.53
CA LEU A 367 -10.21 -7.91 0.52
C LEU A 367 -10.34 -9.09 -0.46
N ASP A 368 -11.14 -10.10 -0.14
CA ASP A 368 -11.32 -11.27 -1.01
C ASP A 368 -12.00 -10.90 -2.32
N ASP A 369 -11.58 -11.49 -3.43
CA ASP A 369 -12.09 -11.22 -4.77
C ASP A 369 -13.58 -11.61 -4.92
N ASN A 370 -14.11 -12.58 -4.17
CA ASN A 370 -15.53 -12.87 -4.15
C ASN A 370 -16.36 -11.93 -3.26
N SER A 371 -15.77 -10.97 -2.56
CA SER A 371 -16.51 -9.95 -1.81
C SER A 371 -16.18 -8.53 -2.25
N GLN A 372 -14.90 -8.17 -2.29
CA GLN A 372 -14.40 -6.84 -2.60
C GLN A 372 -14.80 -6.43 -4.03
N PRO A 373 -15.60 -5.39 -4.24
CA PRO A 373 -16.02 -4.98 -5.59
C PRO A 373 -14.89 -4.39 -6.44
N PHE A 374 -13.91 -3.72 -5.84
CA PHE A 374 -12.88 -2.99 -6.56
C PHE A 374 -11.66 -3.88 -6.83
N GLY A 375 -11.35 -4.13 -8.11
CA GLY A 375 -10.31 -5.05 -8.56
C GLY A 375 -8.92 -4.73 -8.02
N PHE A 376 -8.60 -3.46 -7.80
CA PHE A 376 -7.31 -3.04 -7.27
C PHE A 376 -7.12 -3.35 -5.77
N LEU A 377 -8.19 -3.76 -5.07
CA LEU A 377 -8.13 -4.19 -3.66
C LEU A 377 -8.28 -5.71 -3.50
N GLN A 378 -8.36 -6.47 -4.60
CA GLN A 378 -8.69 -7.89 -4.54
C GLN A 378 -7.45 -8.75 -4.31
N ALA A 379 -7.59 -9.65 -3.35
CA ALA A 379 -6.73 -10.82 -3.13
C ALA A 379 -7.60 -12.08 -3.18
N SER A 380 -7.02 -13.23 -3.51
CA SER A 380 -7.73 -14.51 -3.54
C SER A 380 -7.37 -15.31 -2.30
N VAL A 381 -8.14 -15.11 -1.22
CA VAL A 381 -7.80 -15.58 0.14
C VAL A 381 -8.68 -16.71 0.64
N GLY A 382 -9.50 -17.30 -0.20
CA GLY A 382 -10.37 -18.41 0.13
C GLY A 382 -11.84 -18.07 -0.11
N PHE A 383 -12.71 -18.45 0.82
CA PHE A 383 -14.13 -18.14 0.69
C PHE A 383 -14.84 -18.18 2.04
N ILE A 384 -16.05 -17.61 2.08
CA ILE A 384 -16.97 -17.78 3.21
C ILE A 384 -17.18 -19.27 3.49
N GLY A 385 -17.24 -19.63 4.77
CA GLY A 385 -17.46 -21.00 5.26
C GLY A 385 -18.82 -21.62 4.87
N PRO A 386 -19.26 -22.67 5.58
CA PRO A 386 -20.47 -23.41 5.23
C PRO A 386 -21.78 -22.60 5.41
N GLN A 387 -21.71 -21.37 5.91
CA GLN A 387 -22.86 -20.52 6.18
C GLN A 387 -23.53 -20.08 4.88
N PRO A 388 -24.87 -19.87 4.86
CA PRO A 388 -25.57 -19.51 3.64
C PRO A 388 -25.14 -18.14 3.07
N VAL A 389 -24.84 -18.10 1.77
CA VAL A 389 -24.55 -16.85 1.05
C VAL A 389 -25.54 -16.61 -0.09
N VAL A 390 -25.62 -15.36 -0.53
CA VAL A 390 -26.40 -14.93 -1.70
C VAL A 390 -25.50 -14.17 -2.67
N ASP A 391 -25.95 -14.02 -3.92
CA ASP A 391 -25.30 -13.12 -4.87
C ASP A 391 -25.31 -11.69 -4.33
N LYS A 392 -24.16 -11.04 -4.43
CA LYS A 392 -23.99 -9.62 -4.13
C LYS A 392 -24.03 -8.82 -5.42
N ALA A 393 -24.91 -7.81 -5.46
CA ALA A 393 -25.18 -6.97 -6.62
C ALA A 393 -24.94 -5.48 -6.35
N PHE A 394 -24.21 -5.15 -5.28
CA PHE A 394 -23.82 -3.79 -4.94
C PHE A 394 -22.34 -3.76 -4.54
N PRO A 395 -21.57 -2.70 -4.90
CA PRO A 395 -21.92 -1.53 -5.71
C PRO A 395 -22.04 -1.80 -7.22
N THR A 396 -21.85 -3.05 -7.65
CA THR A 396 -21.89 -3.45 -9.06
C THR A 396 -23.33 -3.52 -9.60
N LEU A 397 -23.84 -2.40 -10.12
CA LEU A 397 -25.14 -2.39 -10.80
C LEU A 397 -25.00 -2.92 -12.24
N PRO A 398 -25.99 -3.68 -12.76
CA PRO A 398 -25.98 -4.15 -14.15
C PRO A 398 -25.72 -3.01 -15.13
N GLY A 399 -24.70 -3.16 -15.97
CA GLY A 399 -24.28 -2.17 -16.97
C GLY A 399 -23.12 -1.26 -16.55
N MET A 400 -22.76 -1.19 -15.27
CA MET A 400 -21.60 -0.41 -14.81
C MET A 400 -20.26 -0.93 -15.38
N GLU A 401 -20.17 -2.24 -15.62
CA GLU A 401 -19.06 -2.92 -16.31
C GLU A 401 -18.70 -2.26 -17.66
N SER A 402 -19.70 -1.68 -18.34
CA SER A 402 -19.53 -1.07 -19.67
C SER A 402 -19.06 0.38 -19.63
N LEU A 403 -18.99 1.00 -18.44
CA LEU A 403 -18.53 2.37 -18.26
C LEU A 403 -17.00 2.40 -18.19
N PRO A 404 -16.30 3.23 -19.00
CA PRO A 404 -14.84 3.15 -19.16
C PRO A 404 -14.03 3.21 -17.86
N VAL A 405 -14.35 4.15 -16.96
CA VAL A 405 -13.62 4.34 -15.69
C VAL A 405 -14.12 3.36 -14.64
N ILE A 406 -15.44 3.31 -14.45
CA ILE A 406 -16.06 2.50 -13.40
C ILE A 406 -15.81 1.01 -13.66
N GLY A 407 -16.10 0.51 -14.85
CA GLY A 407 -15.90 -0.89 -15.22
C GLY A 407 -14.44 -1.34 -15.10
N SER A 408 -13.48 -0.46 -15.43
CA SER A 408 -12.06 -0.80 -15.32
C SER A 408 -11.53 -0.96 -13.90
N THR A 409 -12.26 -0.46 -12.90
CA THR A 409 -11.90 -0.57 -11.49
C THR A 409 -12.63 -1.69 -10.76
N LEU A 410 -13.63 -2.30 -11.40
CA LEU A 410 -14.34 -3.46 -10.86
C LEU A 410 -13.54 -4.72 -11.15
N GLY A 411 -13.52 -5.65 -10.21
CA GLY A 411 -12.92 -6.96 -10.47
C GLY A 411 -13.90 -7.96 -11.07
N ASP A 412 -13.35 -9.01 -11.67
CA ASP A 412 -14.04 -9.96 -12.55
C ASP A 412 -14.75 -11.11 -11.81
N ALA A 413 -14.33 -11.42 -10.59
CA ALA A 413 -14.91 -12.52 -9.82
C ALA A 413 -16.39 -12.28 -9.45
N ARG A 414 -17.17 -13.35 -9.39
CA ARG A 414 -18.57 -13.28 -8.94
C ARG A 414 -18.63 -12.91 -7.46
N LYS A 415 -19.49 -11.96 -7.11
CA LYS A 415 -19.59 -11.46 -5.73
C LYS A 415 -20.64 -12.21 -4.90
N ALA A 416 -20.29 -12.52 -3.65
CA ALA A 416 -21.13 -13.14 -2.64
C ALA A 416 -21.31 -12.21 -1.42
N ALA A 417 -22.42 -12.39 -0.70
CA ALA A 417 -22.68 -11.73 0.57
C ALA A 417 -23.37 -12.70 1.55
N PRO A 418 -23.21 -12.49 2.87
CA PRO A 418 -24.02 -13.15 3.89
C PRO A 418 -25.53 -13.08 3.61
N ALA A 419 -26.24 -14.19 3.81
CA ALA A 419 -27.69 -14.28 3.63
C ALA A 419 -28.49 -13.99 4.91
N VAL A 420 -27.86 -14.18 6.07
CA VAL A 420 -28.48 -14.12 7.41
C VAL A 420 -27.80 -13.04 8.25
N TYR A 421 -28.60 -12.18 8.86
CA TYR A 421 -28.16 -11.06 9.70
C TYR A 421 -28.94 -11.08 11.02
N GLY A 422 -28.29 -10.73 12.13
CA GLY A 422 -28.93 -10.60 13.45
C GLY A 422 -29.28 -11.92 14.16
N ASP A 423 -28.89 -13.08 13.61
CA ASP A 423 -29.04 -14.38 14.29
C ASP A 423 -27.70 -14.82 14.91
N PRO A 424 -27.54 -14.82 16.25
CA PRO A 424 -26.31 -15.23 16.91
C PRO A 424 -25.96 -16.71 16.70
N ASN A 425 -26.88 -17.54 16.21
CA ASN A 425 -26.61 -18.94 15.89
C ASN A 425 -25.95 -19.12 14.51
N VAL A 426 -25.86 -18.06 13.71
CA VAL A 426 -25.19 -18.07 12.40
C VAL A 426 -23.96 -17.16 12.46
N VAL A 427 -22.82 -17.77 12.79
CA VAL A 427 -21.51 -17.11 12.77
C VAL A 427 -20.82 -17.40 11.46
N TYR A 428 -20.54 -16.39 10.64
CA TYR A 428 -19.77 -16.51 9.41
C TYR A 428 -18.29 -16.73 9.74
N THR A 429 -17.72 -17.76 9.11
CA THR A 429 -16.30 -18.12 9.22
C THR A 429 -15.65 -18.00 7.85
N TRP A 430 -14.32 -18.08 7.80
CA TRP A 430 -13.57 -18.09 6.55
C TRP A 430 -12.89 -19.43 6.33
N ASN A 431 -13.02 -19.99 5.14
CA ASN A 431 -12.20 -21.10 4.68
C ASN A 431 -10.98 -20.49 3.96
N ASP A 432 -9.79 -20.68 4.51
CA ASP A 432 -8.53 -20.23 3.87
C ASP A 432 -8.35 -20.87 2.48
N TYR A 433 -7.49 -20.27 1.64
CA TYR A 433 -7.26 -20.66 0.25
C TYR A 433 -7.01 -22.17 0.03
N ASP A 434 -6.37 -22.83 1.01
CA ASP A 434 -6.03 -24.26 0.95
C ASP A 434 -7.06 -25.21 1.59
N ARG A 435 -8.16 -24.64 2.12
CA ARG A 435 -9.23 -25.29 2.88
C ARG A 435 -10.62 -25.13 2.30
N LEU A 436 -10.75 -24.62 1.08
CA LEU A 436 -12.03 -24.59 0.39
C LEU A 436 -12.77 -25.94 0.46
N ASP A 437 -14.06 -25.88 0.79
CA ASP A 437 -14.94 -27.04 0.70
C ASP A 437 -15.38 -27.28 -0.75
N ALA A 438 -15.91 -28.48 -1.00
CA ALA A 438 -16.41 -28.88 -2.32
C ALA A 438 -17.94 -28.78 -2.41
N SER A 439 -18.55 -27.89 -1.63
CA SER A 439 -19.99 -27.67 -1.69
C SER A 439 -20.39 -27.00 -3.00
N GLU A 440 -21.64 -27.21 -3.42
CA GLU A 440 -22.21 -26.54 -4.59
C GLU A 440 -22.20 -25.01 -4.43
N GLN A 441 -22.33 -24.51 -3.20
CA GLN A 441 -22.25 -23.09 -2.89
C GLN A 441 -20.85 -22.54 -3.19
N THR A 442 -19.80 -23.12 -2.63
CA THR A 442 -18.41 -22.67 -2.85
C THR A 442 -18.05 -22.72 -4.33
N LEU A 443 -18.35 -23.85 -4.99
CA LEU A 443 -18.06 -24.05 -6.42
C LEU A 443 -18.82 -23.11 -7.37
N ARG A 444 -19.81 -22.35 -6.88
CA ARG A 444 -20.51 -21.31 -7.65
C ARG A 444 -19.71 -20.01 -7.75
N TYR A 445 -18.80 -19.76 -6.80
CA TYR A 445 -18.06 -18.50 -6.66
C TYR A 445 -16.57 -18.67 -6.91
N THR A 446 -15.96 -19.74 -6.38
CA THR A 446 -14.52 -19.98 -6.52
C THR A 446 -14.15 -21.46 -6.50
N ASP A 447 -12.88 -21.75 -6.81
CA ASP A 447 -12.27 -23.06 -6.70
C ASP A 447 -10.76 -22.98 -6.36
N PRO A 448 -10.12 -24.10 -5.96
CA PRO A 448 -8.71 -24.10 -5.55
C PRO A 448 -7.68 -23.70 -6.62
N SER A 449 -8.10 -23.44 -7.87
CA SER A 449 -7.23 -22.92 -8.93
C SER A 449 -7.14 -21.39 -8.95
N SER A 450 -8.09 -20.69 -8.34
CA SER A 450 -8.09 -19.23 -8.18
C SER A 450 -7.70 -18.76 -6.78
N GLU A 451 -7.72 -19.63 -5.76
CA GLU A 451 -7.31 -19.25 -4.40
C GLU A 451 -5.83 -19.52 -4.11
N VAL A 452 -5.05 -18.47 -3.84
CA VAL A 452 -3.56 -18.56 -3.82
C VAL A 452 -2.88 -17.87 -2.63
N THR A 453 -3.58 -17.00 -1.91
CA THR A 453 -3.04 -16.20 -0.81
C THR A 453 -3.59 -16.71 0.52
N SER A 454 -2.74 -16.90 1.53
CA SER A 454 -3.26 -17.25 2.86
C SER A 454 -3.80 -16.01 3.54
N ILE A 455 -5.03 -16.09 4.06
CA ILE A 455 -5.62 -14.99 4.83
C ILE A 455 -4.78 -14.64 6.06
N SER A 456 -4.13 -15.63 6.68
CA SER A 456 -3.24 -15.42 7.82
C SER A 456 -1.97 -14.64 7.44
N GLN A 457 -1.43 -14.86 6.24
CA GLN A 457 -0.28 -14.10 5.74
C GLN A 457 -0.70 -12.69 5.33
N LEU A 458 -1.87 -12.53 4.72
CA LEU A 458 -2.42 -11.22 4.40
C LEU A 458 -2.66 -10.39 5.67
N ALA A 459 -3.30 -10.97 6.70
CA ALA A 459 -3.49 -10.34 8.01
C ALA A 459 -2.15 -9.89 8.63
N ARG A 460 -1.12 -10.73 8.50
CA ARG A 460 0.23 -10.44 8.95
C ARG A 460 0.87 -9.28 8.19
N SER A 461 0.80 -9.27 6.85
CA SER A 461 1.34 -8.17 6.04
C SER A 461 0.59 -6.85 6.26
N LEU A 462 -0.71 -6.88 6.58
CA LEU A 462 -1.50 -5.69 6.95
C LEU A 462 -1.13 -5.09 8.32
N ALA A 463 -0.64 -5.93 9.24
CA ALA A 463 -0.56 -5.56 10.65
C ALA A 463 0.89 -5.39 11.15
N GLU A 464 1.77 -6.35 10.86
CA GLU A 464 3.10 -6.40 11.50
C GLU A 464 4.10 -5.37 10.97
N PRO A 465 4.17 -5.07 9.65
CA PRO A 465 5.06 -4.03 9.17
C PRO A 465 4.77 -2.68 9.86
N PRO A 466 5.82 -1.96 10.32
CA PRO A 466 5.64 -0.67 10.97
C PRO A 466 5.40 0.49 9.98
N LEU A 467 5.64 0.25 8.68
CA LEU A 467 5.15 1.09 7.60
C LEU A 467 3.87 0.47 7.05
N ASP A 468 3.00 1.31 6.53
CA ASP A 468 1.65 0.96 6.15
C ASP A 468 1.56 -0.08 5.04
N PHE A 469 0.50 -0.87 5.06
CA PHE A 469 0.05 -1.64 3.90
C PHE A 469 -0.83 -0.78 2.99
N THR A 470 -1.65 0.10 3.56
CA THR A 470 -2.54 1.00 2.83
C THR A 470 -2.30 2.45 3.21
N GLU A 471 -2.04 3.30 2.22
CA GLU A 471 -1.71 4.71 2.45
C GLU A 471 -2.95 5.50 2.87
N TRP A 472 -2.82 6.28 3.93
CA TRP A 472 -3.86 7.18 4.42
C TRP A 472 -3.92 8.46 3.59
N TYR A 473 -2.75 8.96 3.15
CA TYR A 473 -2.61 10.30 2.55
C TYR A 473 -2.04 10.26 1.13
N PHE A 474 -2.65 9.45 0.25
CA PHE A 474 -2.26 9.40 -1.16
C PHE A 474 -2.38 10.80 -1.82
N PRO A 475 -1.30 11.38 -2.38
CA PRO A 475 -1.36 12.71 -2.99
C PRO A 475 -2.21 12.73 -4.27
N THR A 476 -3.16 13.66 -4.37
CA THR A 476 -3.98 13.83 -5.59
C THR A 476 -3.12 14.22 -6.79
N ALA A 477 -2.11 15.06 -6.58
CA ALA A 477 -1.21 15.55 -7.62
C ALA A 477 -0.54 14.41 -8.39
N LEU A 478 -0.09 13.36 -7.69
CA LEU A 478 0.53 12.20 -8.33
C LEU A 478 -0.42 11.52 -9.34
N THR A 479 -1.71 11.40 -9.00
CA THR A 479 -2.69 10.78 -9.91
C THR A 479 -2.90 11.61 -11.16
N PHE A 480 -3.01 12.94 -11.03
CA PHE A 480 -3.21 13.79 -12.20
C PHE A 480 -1.95 13.91 -13.06
N ASP A 481 -0.77 14.07 -12.46
CA ASP A 481 0.50 14.18 -13.19
C ASP A 481 0.76 12.97 -14.11
N LEU A 482 0.41 11.77 -13.65
CA LEU A 482 0.51 10.53 -14.44
C LEU A 482 -0.38 10.54 -15.69
N THR A 483 -1.44 11.36 -15.72
CA THR A 483 -2.31 11.54 -16.90
C THR A 483 -1.83 12.68 -17.82
N GLN A 484 -0.76 13.38 -17.46
CA GLN A 484 -0.31 14.62 -18.08
C GLN A 484 1.07 14.51 -18.73
N SER A 485 1.40 13.33 -19.28
CA SER A 485 2.67 13.07 -19.98
C SER A 485 3.07 14.10 -21.04
N GLY A 486 2.09 14.80 -21.64
CA GLY A 486 2.27 15.84 -22.65
C GLY A 486 2.35 17.29 -22.13
N SER A 487 2.08 17.54 -20.85
CA SER A 487 2.19 18.90 -20.27
C SER A 487 3.64 19.36 -20.28
N THR A 488 3.86 20.67 -20.39
CA THR A 488 5.22 21.23 -20.35
C THR A 488 5.93 20.88 -19.04
N ALA A 489 5.21 20.96 -17.91
CA ALA A 489 5.73 20.65 -16.58
C ALA A 489 6.25 19.22 -16.42
N ILE A 490 5.70 18.23 -17.16
CA ILE A 490 6.20 16.84 -17.11
C ILE A 490 7.18 16.57 -18.27
N ARG A 491 6.90 17.13 -19.44
CA ARG A 491 7.64 16.84 -20.67
C ARG A 491 9.06 17.42 -20.67
N GLU A 492 9.30 18.54 -19.99
CA GLU A 492 10.63 19.16 -19.92
C GLU A 492 11.64 18.31 -19.15
N HIS A 493 11.17 17.43 -18.25
CA HIS A 493 12.05 16.50 -17.54
C HIS A 493 12.18 15.14 -18.24
N ARG A 494 11.24 14.75 -19.11
CA ARG A 494 11.29 13.51 -19.90
C ARG A 494 12.21 13.65 -21.11
N LEU A 495 13.48 13.95 -20.88
CA LEU A 495 14.48 14.14 -21.95
C LEU A 495 14.89 12.81 -22.60
N HIS A 496 14.76 11.69 -21.87
CA HIS A 496 15.16 10.35 -22.32
C HIS A 496 13.94 9.48 -22.60
N ARG A 497 13.10 9.84 -23.59
CA ARG A 497 11.85 9.13 -23.91
C ARG A 497 11.99 7.65 -24.26
N ASP A 498 13.19 7.21 -24.62
CA ASP A 498 13.54 5.81 -24.85
C ASP A 498 14.11 5.13 -23.59
N GLY A 499 14.07 5.78 -22.42
CA GLY A 499 14.71 5.33 -21.19
C GLY A 499 14.22 3.96 -20.72
N VAL A 500 12.94 3.67 -20.88
CA VAL A 500 12.37 2.33 -20.62
C VAL A 500 13.01 1.28 -21.54
N ASP A 501 13.21 1.61 -22.83
CA ASP A 501 13.78 0.71 -23.84
C ASP A 501 15.28 0.40 -23.64
N ARG A 502 15.96 1.16 -22.78
CA ARG A 502 17.40 1.03 -22.55
C ARG A 502 17.78 -0.11 -21.61
N ASN A 503 16.82 -0.74 -20.92
CA ASN A 503 17.08 -1.80 -19.95
C ASN A 503 16.07 -2.97 -20.08
N PRO A 504 16.45 -4.20 -19.68
CA PRO A 504 15.54 -5.36 -19.73
C PRO A 504 14.39 -5.23 -18.72
N ILE A 505 13.24 -5.84 -19.04
CA ILE A 505 12.04 -5.84 -18.19
C ILE A 505 11.58 -7.27 -17.90
N LEU A 506 11.21 -7.53 -16.65
CA LEU A 506 10.48 -8.73 -16.24
C LEU A 506 9.09 -8.33 -15.74
N THR A 507 8.04 -8.84 -16.38
CA THR A 507 6.66 -8.56 -15.97
C THR A 507 6.01 -9.81 -15.39
N LEU A 508 5.53 -9.73 -14.14
CA LEU A 508 4.69 -10.75 -13.52
C LEU A 508 3.26 -10.22 -13.51
N GLN A 509 2.35 -10.91 -14.19
CA GLN A 509 0.96 -10.46 -14.34
C GLN A 509 0.00 -11.54 -13.83
N GLY A 510 -0.96 -11.15 -13.00
CA GLY A 510 -2.07 -12.01 -12.59
C GLY A 510 -2.97 -12.37 -13.76
N SER A 511 -3.64 -13.52 -13.69
CA SER A 511 -4.62 -13.90 -14.72
C SER A 511 -6.02 -13.37 -14.46
N GLY A 512 -6.31 -12.91 -13.24
CA GLY A 512 -7.58 -12.33 -12.82
C GLY A 512 -7.41 -10.88 -12.32
N GLY A 513 -8.51 -10.23 -11.95
CA GLY A 513 -8.48 -8.87 -11.43
C GLY A 513 -8.48 -7.81 -12.53
N ILE A 514 -7.36 -7.10 -12.72
CA ILE A 514 -7.28 -5.94 -13.61
C ILE A 514 -6.69 -6.33 -14.97
N ASP A 515 -7.38 -5.97 -16.05
CA ASP A 515 -6.89 -6.18 -17.42
C ASP A 515 -5.81 -5.15 -17.81
N LEU A 516 -4.57 -5.64 -17.96
CA LEU A 516 -3.41 -4.82 -18.33
C LEU A 516 -3.17 -4.83 -19.85
N PRO A 517 -2.87 -3.67 -20.46
CA PRO A 517 -2.45 -3.63 -21.85
C PRO A 517 -1.09 -4.33 -22.03
N PRO A 518 -0.74 -4.78 -23.24
CA PRO A 518 0.61 -5.23 -23.53
C PRO A 518 1.61 -4.09 -23.27
N SER A 519 2.77 -4.40 -22.69
CA SER A 519 3.80 -3.40 -22.39
C SER A 519 4.29 -2.66 -23.64
N GLY A 520 4.26 -3.31 -24.81
CA GLY A 520 4.77 -2.77 -26.07
C GLY A 520 6.29 -2.77 -26.17
N HIS A 521 6.99 -3.18 -25.11
CA HIS A 521 8.45 -3.20 -25.04
C HIS A 521 9.00 -4.53 -25.63
N PRO A 522 9.87 -4.48 -26.66
CA PRO A 522 10.31 -5.68 -27.38
C PRO A 522 11.18 -6.64 -26.54
N GLY A 523 11.82 -6.13 -25.48
CA GLY A 523 12.64 -6.90 -24.55
C GLY A 523 11.92 -7.34 -23.27
N ASP A 524 10.61 -7.09 -23.15
CA ASP A 524 9.84 -7.50 -21.98
C ASP A 524 9.60 -9.01 -21.97
N ARG A 525 9.63 -9.60 -20.78
CA ARG A 525 9.39 -11.01 -20.53
C ARG A 525 8.16 -11.16 -19.64
N PRO A 526 6.94 -11.12 -20.20
CA PRO A 526 5.73 -11.30 -19.42
C PRO A 526 5.58 -12.76 -18.98
N ILE A 527 5.30 -12.95 -17.70
CA ILE A 527 4.92 -14.22 -17.07
C ILE A 527 3.53 -14.03 -16.50
N VAL A 528 2.55 -14.69 -17.11
CA VAL A 528 1.19 -14.73 -16.56
C VAL A 528 1.13 -15.79 -15.46
N VAL A 529 0.87 -15.35 -14.23
CA VAL A 529 0.73 -16.19 -13.05
C VAL A 529 -0.74 -16.59 -12.91
N GLN A 530 -1.02 -17.84 -13.23
CA GLN A 530 -2.39 -18.37 -13.28
C GLN A 530 -3.03 -18.43 -11.89
N GLY A 531 -4.28 -18.00 -11.80
CA GLY A 531 -5.09 -17.97 -10.59
C GLY A 531 -4.82 -16.79 -9.66
N TYR A 532 -3.98 -15.83 -10.07
CA TYR A 532 -3.64 -14.68 -9.24
C TYR A 532 -4.52 -13.49 -9.63
N ASN A 533 -5.09 -12.83 -8.63
CA ASN A 533 -5.67 -11.50 -8.68
C ASN A 533 -4.61 -10.42 -8.42
N HIS A 534 -5.04 -9.15 -8.46
CA HIS A 534 -4.16 -7.99 -8.41
C HIS A 534 -3.17 -8.01 -7.23
N LEU A 535 -3.65 -8.16 -6.00
CA LEU A 535 -2.78 -8.15 -4.81
C LEU A 535 -2.02 -9.47 -4.61
N ASP A 536 -2.43 -10.57 -5.25
CA ASP A 536 -1.82 -11.88 -5.01
C ASP A 536 -0.36 -11.95 -5.46
N VAL A 537 0.04 -11.12 -6.42
CA VAL A 537 1.45 -11.04 -6.85
C VAL A 537 2.37 -10.58 -5.72
N LEU A 538 1.83 -9.92 -4.69
CA LEU A 538 2.55 -9.49 -3.49
C LEU A 538 2.44 -10.47 -2.31
N HIS A 539 1.34 -11.21 -2.23
CA HIS A 539 0.98 -11.97 -1.02
C HIS A 539 0.95 -13.48 -1.19
N CYS A 540 1.27 -13.99 -2.38
CA CYS A 540 1.18 -15.41 -2.62
C CYS A 540 2.07 -16.23 -1.67
N ARG A 541 1.56 -17.42 -1.35
CA ARG A 541 2.15 -18.37 -0.39
C ARG A 541 3.62 -18.70 -0.62
N THR A 542 4.27 -19.12 0.47
CA THR A 542 5.64 -19.61 0.46
C THR A 542 5.76 -20.97 -0.24
N ARG A 543 6.98 -21.30 -0.71
CA ARG A 543 7.29 -22.62 -1.30
C ARG A 543 7.15 -23.78 -0.30
N ALA A 544 7.30 -23.51 1.00
CA ALA A 544 7.13 -24.50 2.06
C ALA A 544 5.66 -24.91 2.22
N GLU A 545 4.74 -23.94 2.17
CA GLU A 545 3.30 -24.18 2.23
C GLU A 545 2.82 -24.94 1.00
N GLN A 546 3.30 -24.60 -0.20
CA GLN A 546 3.01 -25.34 -1.43
C GLN A 546 3.27 -26.85 -1.32
N ARG A 547 4.38 -27.24 -0.67
CA ARG A 547 4.75 -28.65 -0.47
C ARG A 547 3.83 -29.35 0.53
N SER A 548 3.43 -28.65 1.59
CA SER A 548 2.47 -29.14 2.59
C SER A 548 1.08 -29.39 1.97
N THR A 549 0.58 -28.43 1.18
CA THR A 549 -0.72 -28.53 0.52
C THR A 549 -0.75 -29.64 -0.54
N ARG A 550 0.29 -29.75 -1.39
CA ARG A 550 0.42 -30.86 -2.37
C ARG A 550 0.46 -32.23 -1.67
N GLY A 551 1.15 -32.32 -0.53
CA GLY A 551 1.19 -33.53 0.30
C GLY A 551 -0.20 -33.92 0.85
N ARG A 552 -1.00 -32.94 1.28
CA ARG A 552 -2.37 -33.16 1.76
C ARG A 552 -3.34 -33.54 0.63
N GLN A 553 -3.29 -32.87 -0.52
CA GLN A 553 -4.13 -33.19 -1.68
C GLN A 553 -3.83 -34.58 -2.26
N HIS A 554 -2.56 -35.02 -2.30
CA HIS A 554 -2.20 -36.37 -2.70
C HIS A 554 -2.76 -37.44 -1.75
N ARG A 555 -2.75 -37.18 -0.43
CA ARG A 555 -3.34 -38.08 0.57
C ARG A 555 -4.86 -38.14 0.47
N ALA A 556 -5.53 -37.01 0.26
CA ALA A 556 -6.98 -36.96 0.07
C ALA A 556 -7.43 -37.72 -1.20
N ARG A 557 -6.64 -37.67 -2.29
CA ARG A 557 -6.90 -38.46 -3.51
C ARG A 557 -6.61 -39.95 -3.33
N ALA A 558 -5.66 -40.33 -2.48
CA ALA A 558 -5.33 -41.72 -2.20
C ALA A 558 -6.38 -42.42 -1.32
N VAL A 559 -7.11 -41.67 -0.49
CA VAL A 559 -8.21 -42.19 0.35
C VAL A 559 -9.53 -42.34 -0.45
N ARG A 560 -9.62 -41.75 -1.65
CA ARG A 560 -10.77 -41.84 -2.57
C ARG A 560 -10.58 -42.86 -3.70
N ARG A 561 -9.59 -43.76 -3.62
CA ARG A 561 -9.36 -44.84 -4.60
C ARG A 561 -9.53 -46.21 -3.98
#